data_AF-A0A3A0FUE9-F1
#
_entry.id   AF-A0A3A0FUE9-F1
#
_cell.length_a   1.000
_cell.length_b   1.000
_cell.length_c   1.000
_cell.angle_alpha   90.00
_cell.angle_beta   90.00
_cell.angle_gamma   90.00
#
_symmetry.space_group_name_H-M   'P 1'
#
loop_
_entity.id
_entity.type
_entity.pdbx_description
1 polymer ?
#
loop_
_entity_poly.entity_id
_entity_poly.type
_entity_poly.pdbx_seq_one_letter_code
_entity_poly.pdbx_strand_id
1 'polypeptide(L)'
;MNAAARSGLAIAAACVLAAAGIANVAEGPVAALRPLQPLVDATPAGGELRIPPGSWAGPVVLRRPITLDGGGAATISGEGRGTVLRIETAGARVRGITITGSGSNHDDVDAGIAIAGTGNVVEHVSIEDCLFGIDLAQANDNVVRESRIHSKSRSTALRGDAIRLWYSFRNSITDNEISDTRDVVVWYSADNLIARNRIERGRYALHTMYAHHNRVEDNDLRHNMTGVFLMYSDGVELRRNRILGAQGATGVGIGFKESSAIVLEDNDIVYCATGVLLDVSPYEPDTTIRFARNRFAWNGVGVLFHNDWYGNEFVDNVFLGNFTQVAVRGGGAALRNRWSGNHWDDYQGFDRDRDGTGDTPYELRSYADRIWMESPPAAFFRASPLLEVIDFLDRLAPFSSPTVILRDDAPRFDAPRFEARAPRAAGDRS
;
A
#
# COMPACT_ATOMS: atom_id res chain seq x y z
N MET A 1 13.33 -79.65 20.62
CA MET A 1 14.47 -79.91 19.73
C MET A 1 14.26 -79.10 18.47
N ASN A 2 15.32 -78.42 18.00
CA ASN A 2 15.41 -77.43 16.91
C ASN A 2 14.62 -76.12 17.11
N ALA A 3 15.07 -74.96 16.65
CA ALA A 3 16.36 -74.31 16.48
C ALA A 3 15.97 -72.89 16.03
N ALA A 4 16.42 -71.84 16.72
CA ALA A 4 16.23 -70.47 16.25
C ALA A 4 17.52 -69.66 16.45
N ALA A 5 18.16 -69.34 15.32
CA ALA A 5 19.31 -68.47 15.21
C ALA A 5 18.87 -67.00 15.11
N ARG A 6 19.52 -66.12 15.87
CA ARG A 6 19.55 -64.67 15.61
C ARG A 6 20.99 -64.21 15.73
N SER A 7 21.54 -63.75 14.60
CA SER A 7 22.85 -63.15 14.48
C SER A 7 22.75 -61.66 14.79
N GLY A 8 23.56 -61.17 15.74
CA GLY A 8 23.84 -59.76 15.95
C GLY A 8 25.25 -59.45 15.49
N LEU A 9 25.45 -58.29 14.84
CA LEU A 9 26.75 -57.71 14.59
C LEU A 9 26.66 -56.21 14.86
N ALA A 10 27.34 -55.75 15.90
CA ALA A 10 27.56 -54.34 16.21
C ALA A 10 29.04 -54.02 15.93
N ILE A 11 29.29 -53.02 15.08
CA ILE A 11 30.62 -52.48 14.80
C ILE A 11 30.72 -51.14 15.54
N ALA A 12 31.71 -51.03 16.43
CA ALA A 12 32.06 -49.80 17.11
C ALA A 12 33.03 -48.97 16.24
N ALA A 13 32.72 -47.69 16.03
CA ALA A 13 33.63 -46.72 15.42
C ALA A 13 33.91 -45.58 16.41
N ALA A 14 35.17 -45.43 16.78
CA ALA A 14 35.67 -44.37 17.66
C ALA A 14 35.74 -43.03 16.91
N CYS A 15 35.10 -42.00 17.44
CA CYS A 15 35.23 -40.62 16.98
C CYS A 15 36.23 -39.86 17.85
N VAL A 16 37.31 -39.38 17.23
CA VAL A 16 38.27 -38.45 17.82
C VAL A 16 37.69 -37.03 17.73
N LEU A 17 37.40 -36.39 18.87
CA LEU A 17 37.05 -34.97 18.92
C LEU A 17 38.33 -34.12 18.86
N ALA A 18 38.50 -33.35 17.78
CA ALA A 18 39.42 -32.22 17.74
C ALA A 18 38.67 -30.96 18.22
N ALA A 19 39.08 -30.41 19.36
CA ALA A 19 38.57 -29.13 19.87
C ALA A 19 39.26 -27.98 19.11
N ALA A 20 38.55 -27.37 18.16
CA ALA A 20 38.95 -26.10 17.56
C ALA A 20 38.52 -24.96 18.49
N GLY A 21 39.50 -24.27 19.10
CA GLY A 21 39.26 -23.07 19.89
C GLY A 21 38.77 -21.94 19.00
N ILE A 22 37.51 -21.54 19.18
CA ILE A 22 36.96 -20.33 18.58
C ILE A 22 37.48 -19.15 19.42
N ALA A 23 38.44 -18.41 18.87
CA ALA A 23 38.85 -17.14 19.45
C ALA A 23 37.70 -16.14 19.31
N ASN A 24 37.10 -15.74 20.43
CA ASN A 24 36.21 -14.59 20.48
C ASN A 24 37.02 -13.36 20.08
N VAL A 25 36.74 -12.83 18.89
CA VAL A 25 37.16 -11.47 18.54
C VAL A 25 36.31 -10.56 19.41
N ALA A 26 36.91 -10.03 20.48
CA ALA A 26 36.30 -8.96 21.26
C ALA A 26 36.13 -7.76 20.33
N GLU A 27 34.87 -7.38 20.05
CA GLU A 27 34.57 -6.09 19.44
C GLU A 27 35.17 -5.00 20.34
N GLY A 28 36.16 -4.28 19.82
CA GLY A 28 36.74 -3.14 20.53
C GLY A 28 35.65 -2.09 20.85
N PRO A 29 35.84 -1.24 21.86
CA PRO A 29 34.85 -0.22 22.21
C PRO A 29 34.56 0.66 20.99
N VAL A 30 33.32 0.60 20.50
CA VAL A 30 32.81 1.52 19.49
C VAL A 30 33.00 2.93 20.05
N ALA A 31 33.81 3.76 19.39
CA ALA A 31 34.01 5.14 19.83
C ALA A 31 32.65 5.85 19.89
N ALA A 32 32.29 6.37 21.07
CA ALA A 32 31.02 7.04 21.28
C ALA A 32 30.87 8.21 20.30
N LEU A 33 29.73 8.27 19.62
CA LEU A 33 29.45 9.34 18.65
C LEU A 33 29.37 10.69 19.36
N ARG A 34 29.82 11.75 18.68
CA ARG A 34 29.74 13.12 19.22
C ARG A 34 28.29 13.62 19.13
N PRO A 35 27.74 14.24 20.20
CA PRO A 35 26.37 14.75 20.17
C PRO A 35 26.22 15.94 19.21
N LEU A 36 25.15 15.93 18.40
CA LEU A 36 24.86 17.05 17.47
C LEU A 36 24.15 18.24 18.16
N GLN A 37 23.39 17.97 19.23
CA GLN A 37 22.55 18.98 19.90
C GLN A 37 23.29 20.29 20.26
N PRO A 38 24.55 20.28 20.76
CA PRO A 38 25.24 21.54 21.07
C PRO A 38 25.43 22.47 19.87
N LEU A 39 25.60 21.93 18.65
CA LEU A 39 25.70 22.73 17.42
C LEU A 39 24.33 23.32 17.04
N VAL A 40 23.26 22.54 17.23
CA VAL A 40 21.88 22.99 17.04
C VAL A 40 21.55 24.12 18.00
N ASP A 41 21.89 23.96 19.28
CA ASP A 41 21.58 24.95 20.32
C ASP A 41 22.31 26.29 20.10
N ALA A 42 23.52 26.24 19.55
CA ALA A 42 24.32 27.40 19.18
C ALA A 42 23.85 28.11 17.89
N THR A 43 22.98 27.47 17.11
CA THR A 43 22.46 28.05 15.86
C THR A 43 21.32 29.03 16.16
N PRO A 44 21.43 30.32 15.75
CA PRO A 44 20.37 31.31 15.95
C PRO A 44 19.09 30.93 15.21
N ALA A 45 17.94 31.39 15.70
CA ALA A 45 16.67 31.25 14.97
C ALA A 45 16.78 31.90 13.56
N GLY A 46 16.25 31.22 12.55
CA GLY A 46 16.41 31.58 11.14
C GLY A 46 17.76 31.21 10.53
N GLY A 47 18.71 30.74 11.34
CA GLY A 47 20.06 30.36 10.90
C GLY A 47 20.11 29.00 10.18
N GLU A 48 21.23 28.73 9.52
CA GLU A 48 21.55 27.46 8.88
C GLU A 48 22.70 26.77 9.61
N LEU A 49 22.49 25.54 10.04
CA LEU A 49 23.51 24.62 10.49
C LEU A 49 23.85 23.63 9.38
N ARG A 50 25.00 23.85 8.74
CA ARG A 50 25.62 22.86 7.86
C ARG A 50 26.39 21.86 8.73
N ILE A 51 25.84 20.66 8.90
CA ILE A 51 26.44 19.62 9.73
C ILE A 51 27.76 19.17 9.08
N PRO A 52 28.89 19.16 9.82
CA PRO A 52 30.12 18.60 9.27
C PRO A 52 29.95 17.12 8.91
N PRO A 53 30.55 16.64 7.79
CA PRO A 53 30.45 15.25 7.37
C PRO A 53 30.81 14.24 8.48
N GLY A 54 30.10 13.12 8.50
CA GLY A 54 30.31 12.03 9.45
C GLY A 54 29.09 11.71 10.32
N SER A 55 29.31 10.84 11.31
CA SER A 55 28.26 10.34 12.21
C SER A 55 28.18 11.12 13.51
N TRP A 56 26.95 11.43 13.92
CA TRP A 56 26.62 12.20 15.11
C TRP A 56 25.60 11.47 15.97
N ALA A 57 25.72 11.60 17.30
CA ALA A 57 24.74 11.09 18.23
C ALA A 57 23.51 12.00 18.30
N GLY A 58 22.33 11.40 18.21
CA GLY A 58 21.08 11.93 18.70
C GLY A 58 20.87 11.62 20.20
N PRO A 59 19.69 11.97 20.77
CA PRO A 59 18.58 12.63 20.10
C PRO A 59 18.88 14.09 19.78
N VAL A 60 18.22 14.61 18.75
CA VAL A 60 18.27 16.01 18.35
C VAL A 60 16.87 16.61 18.45
N VAL A 61 16.74 17.81 19.01
CA VAL A 61 15.47 18.53 19.13
C VAL A 61 15.61 19.94 18.55
N LEU A 62 14.81 20.24 17.53
CA LEU A 62 14.69 21.55 16.93
C LEU A 62 13.54 22.31 17.60
N ARG A 63 13.89 23.26 18.48
CA ARG A 63 12.92 24.17 19.13
C ARG A 63 12.81 25.53 18.47
N ARG A 64 13.68 25.81 17.51
CA ARG A 64 13.75 27.08 16.78
C ARG A 64 13.73 26.80 15.28
N PRO A 65 13.16 27.71 14.46
CA PRO A 65 13.12 27.55 13.02
C PRO A 65 14.52 27.72 12.44
N ILE A 66 15.25 26.63 12.28
CA ILE A 66 16.58 26.62 11.65
C ILE A 66 16.55 25.73 10.41
N THR A 67 17.52 25.94 9.53
CA THR A 67 17.84 24.98 8.48
C THR A 67 18.92 24.03 8.99
N LEU A 68 18.61 22.74 9.07
CA LEU A 68 19.55 21.67 9.38
C LEU A 68 19.93 20.96 8.07
N ASP A 69 21.15 21.19 7.59
CA ASP A 69 21.64 20.70 6.30
C ASP A 69 22.81 19.74 6.49
N GLY A 70 22.61 18.46 6.16
CA GLY A 70 23.65 17.42 6.26
C GLY A 70 24.58 17.34 5.05
N GLY A 71 24.32 18.09 3.98
CA GLY A 71 25.11 18.08 2.75
C GLY A 71 25.17 16.71 2.04
N GLY A 72 24.28 15.77 2.38
CA GLY A 72 24.30 14.39 1.90
C GLY A 72 25.41 13.52 2.52
N ALA A 73 26.12 14.03 3.53
CA ALA A 73 27.30 13.36 4.11
C ALA A 73 27.25 13.26 5.64
N ALA A 74 26.18 13.75 6.27
CA ALA A 74 25.97 13.66 7.71
C ALA A 74 24.95 12.56 8.06
N THR A 75 25.28 11.78 9.10
CA THR A 75 24.39 10.77 9.68
C THR A 75 24.08 11.14 11.14
N ILE A 76 22.80 11.11 11.52
CA ILE A 76 22.35 11.22 12.91
C ILE A 76 21.89 9.83 13.36
N SER A 77 22.52 9.29 14.41
CA SER A 77 22.20 7.97 14.97
C SER A 77 21.52 8.11 16.33
N GLY A 78 20.40 7.44 16.54
CA GLY A 78 19.74 7.31 17.84
C GLY A 78 20.31 6.20 18.73
N GLU A 79 21.32 5.45 18.26
CA GLU A 79 21.97 4.36 19.00
C GLU A 79 21.00 3.32 19.58
N GLY A 80 19.89 3.07 18.86
CA GLY A 80 18.86 2.12 19.24
C GLY A 80 17.91 2.62 20.33
N ARG A 81 17.83 3.94 20.56
CA ARG A 81 17.04 4.55 21.64
C ARG A 81 16.14 5.67 21.12
N GLY A 82 14.86 5.62 21.51
CA GLY A 82 13.96 6.74 21.34
C GLY A 82 13.75 7.19 19.89
N THR A 83 13.23 8.40 19.75
CA THR A 83 13.18 9.14 18.48
C THR A 83 14.52 9.84 18.21
N VAL A 84 15.01 9.80 16.97
CA VAL A 84 16.33 10.36 16.61
C VAL A 84 16.30 11.87 16.47
N LEU A 85 15.33 12.42 15.73
CA LEU A 85 15.15 13.86 15.50
C LEU A 85 13.72 14.29 15.82
N ARG A 86 13.56 15.32 16.65
CA ARG A 86 12.26 15.95 16.96
C ARG A 86 12.22 17.37 16.43
N ILE A 87 11.16 17.70 15.68
CA ILE A 87 10.89 19.05 15.18
C ILE A 87 9.71 19.62 15.99
N GLU A 88 10.05 20.42 17.00
CA GLU A 88 9.13 21.03 17.98
C GLU A 88 8.96 22.54 17.71
N THR A 89 9.01 22.93 16.44
CA THR A 89 9.00 24.33 16.02
C THR A 89 8.25 24.50 14.70
N ALA A 90 7.93 25.73 14.33
CA ALA A 90 7.27 26.04 13.07
C ALA A 90 8.26 26.64 12.08
N GLY A 91 8.30 26.14 10.84
CA GLY A 91 9.15 26.68 9.78
C GLY A 91 10.61 26.21 9.76
N ALA A 92 10.95 25.11 10.43
CA ALA A 92 12.26 24.49 10.28
C ALA A 92 12.41 23.78 8.93
N ARG A 93 13.65 23.66 8.47
CA ARG A 93 14.01 22.92 7.26
C ARG A 93 15.04 21.87 7.62
N VAL A 94 14.82 20.62 7.21
CA VAL A 94 15.75 19.51 7.45
C VAL A 94 16.03 18.85 6.11
N ARG A 95 17.31 18.80 5.71
CA ARG A 95 17.68 18.26 4.40
C ARG A 95 19.03 17.57 4.32
N GLY A 96 19.13 16.59 3.42
CA GLY A 96 20.40 15.97 3.04
C GLY A 96 21.07 15.21 4.20
N ILE A 97 20.27 14.54 5.04
CA ILE A 97 20.74 13.85 6.25
C ILE A 97 20.32 12.39 6.20
N THR A 98 21.21 11.50 6.61
CA THR A 98 20.85 10.13 6.95
C THR A 98 20.46 10.04 8.42
N ILE A 99 19.31 9.45 8.74
CA ILE A 99 18.81 9.25 10.09
C ILE A 99 18.69 7.76 10.34
N THR A 100 19.26 7.29 11.45
CA THR A 100 19.32 5.86 11.72
C THR A 100 19.26 5.48 13.19
N GLY A 101 18.96 4.21 13.47
CA GLY A 101 19.07 3.63 14.79
C GLY A 101 18.08 4.23 15.79
N SER A 102 16.82 4.43 15.41
CA SER A 102 15.78 4.74 16.41
C SER A 102 15.59 3.56 17.36
N GLY A 103 14.85 3.80 18.45
CA GLY A 103 14.41 2.76 19.37
C GLY A 103 13.45 1.74 18.74
N SER A 104 12.75 1.00 19.59
CA SER A 104 11.89 -0.11 19.16
C SER A 104 10.56 -0.18 19.92
N ASN A 105 10.22 0.88 20.65
CA ASN A 105 8.95 0.97 21.34
C ASN A 105 7.84 1.46 20.39
N HIS A 106 6.78 0.68 20.27
CA HIS A 106 5.60 1.06 19.48
C HIS A 106 4.73 2.08 20.20
N ASP A 107 4.69 2.04 21.53
CA ASP A 107 3.84 2.92 22.34
C ASP A 107 4.36 4.36 22.32
N ASP A 108 5.69 4.52 22.38
CA ASP A 108 6.36 5.82 22.31
C ASP A 108 6.55 6.32 20.87
N VAL A 109 6.23 5.49 19.87
CA VAL A 109 6.43 5.76 18.44
C VAL A 109 7.89 6.15 18.15
N ASP A 110 8.82 5.25 18.43
CA ASP A 110 10.27 5.50 18.25
C ASP A 110 10.65 5.75 16.78
N ALA A 111 10.60 7.02 16.37
CA ALA A 111 10.73 7.43 14.98
C ALA A 111 12.15 7.87 14.58
N GLY A 112 12.43 7.88 13.27
CA GLY A 112 13.56 8.62 12.72
C GLY A 112 13.34 10.12 12.93
N ILE A 113 12.20 10.64 12.48
CA ILE A 113 11.80 12.03 12.67
C ILE A 113 10.40 12.08 13.29
N ALA A 114 10.22 12.84 14.36
CA ALA A 114 8.90 13.23 14.86
C ALA A 114 8.68 14.74 14.65
N ILE A 115 7.52 15.12 14.14
CA ILE A 115 7.14 16.49 13.83
C ILE A 115 5.87 16.82 14.61
N ALA A 116 5.95 17.86 15.45
CA ALA A 116 4.82 18.40 16.20
C ALA A 116 4.49 19.86 15.81
N GLY A 117 5.30 20.47 14.94
CA GLY A 117 5.10 21.84 14.50
C GLY A 117 4.46 21.98 13.12
N THR A 118 4.26 23.23 12.70
CA THR A 118 3.62 23.59 11.43
C THR A 118 4.58 24.20 10.42
N GLY A 119 4.33 24.00 9.13
CA GLY A 119 5.09 24.70 8.08
C GLY A 119 6.54 24.23 7.93
N ASN A 120 6.88 23.05 8.45
CA ASN A 120 8.23 22.50 8.36
C ASN A 120 8.43 21.80 7.00
N VAL A 121 9.68 21.75 6.56
CA VAL A 121 10.07 21.05 5.34
C VAL A 121 11.13 20.00 5.67
N VAL A 122 10.83 18.75 5.37
CA VAL A 122 11.77 17.63 5.42
C VAL A 122 11.98 17.15 3.98
N GLU A 123 13.20 17.26 3.48
CA GLU A 123 13.50 16.93 2.09
C GLU A 123 14.84 16.22 1.91
N HIS A 124 14.96 15.31 0.96
CA HIS A 124 16.24 14.62 0.69
C HIS A 124 16.84 13.93 1.92
N VAL A 125 16.02 13.37 2.80
CA VAL A 125 16.49 12.58 3.93
C VAL A 125 16.50 11.09 3.58
N SER A 126 17.47 10.34 4.13
CA SER A 126 17.46 8.87 4.12
C SER A 126 17.17 8.39 5.53
N ILE A 127 16.11 7.62 5.73
CA ILE A 127 15.75 7.03 7.02
C ILE A 127 15.93 5.52 6.93
N GLU A 128 16.80 4.98 7.78
CA GLU A 128 17.24 3.59 7.74
C GLU A 128 17.34 3.01 9.15
N ASP A 129 16.91 1.77 9.37
CA ASP A 129 16.91 1.16 10.71
C ASP A 129 16.18 2.00 11.78
N CYS A 130 15.05 2.60 11.40
CA CYS A 130 14.12 3.22 12.34
C CYS A 130 12.83 2.40 12.43
N LEU A 131 12.24 2.31 13.62
CA LEU A 131 10.97 1.60 13.80
C LEU A 131 9.86 2.32 13.02
N PHE A 132 9.65 3.60 13.32
CA PHE A 132 8.81 4.50 12.51
C PHE A 132 9.71 5.42 11.68
N GLY A 133 9.30 5.76 10.46
CA GLY A 133 10.07 6.68 9.62
C GLY A 133 9.88 8.13 10.06
N ILE A 134 8.77 8.74 9.65
CA ILE A 134 8.39 10.10 9.97
C ILE A 134 7.00 10.10 10.61
N ASP A 135 6.92 10.55 11.86
CA ASP A 135 5.67 10.73 12.59
C ASP A 135 5.28 12.22 12.60
N LEU A 136 4.10 12.54 12.08
CA LEU A 136 3.47 13.86 12.16
C LEU A 136 2.28 13.74 13.10
N ALA A 137 2.39 14.33 14.28
CA ALA A 137 1.37 14.28 15.30
C ALA A 137 0.92 15.70 15.65
N GLN A 138 -0.34 16.02 15.36
CA GLN A 138 -0.90 17.36 15.51
C GLN A 138 -0.11 18.42 14.73
N ALA A 139 0.40 18.05 13.55
CA ALA A 139 1.33 18.83 12.76
C ALA A 139 0.69 19.19 11.40
N ASN A 140 0.61 20.48 11.09
CA ASN A 140 -0.13 20.97 9.92
C ASN A 140 0.75 21.70 8.93
N ASP A 141 0.35 21.70 7.66
CA ASP A 141 0.98 22.49 6.61
C ASP A 141 2.47 22.14 6.42
N ASN A 142 2.89 20.91 6.73
CA ASN A 142 4.26 20.45 6.56
C ASN A 142 4.47 19.78 5.20
N VAL A 143 5.72 19.77 4.75
CA VAL A 143 6.14 19.11 3.51
C VAL A 143 7.16 18.03 3.84
N VAL A 144 6.90 16.81 3.38
CA VAL A 144 7.85 15.70 3.36
C VAL A 144 8.04 15.29 1.91
N ARG A 145 9.24 15.50 1.36
CA ARG A 145 9.47 15.22 -0.06
C ARG A 145 10.83 14.63 -0.40
N GLU A 146 10.91 13.98 -1.55
CA GLU A 146 12.18 13.54 -2.15
C GLU A 146 13.07 12.73 -1.20
N SER A 147 12.44 11.97 -0.29
CA SER A 147 13.11 11.24 0.79
C SER A 147 13.00 9.73 0.61
N ARG A 148 13.96 9.00 1.17
CA ARG A 148 14.02 7.53 1.17
C ARG A 148 13.73 7.03 2.56
N ILE A 149 12.78 6.10 2.70
CA ILE A 149 12.36 5.59 4.01
C ILE A 149 12.33 4.06 3.99
N HIS A 150 13.12 3.47 4.88
CA HIS A 150 13.23 2.03 5.10
C HIS A 150 13.19 1.73 6.62
N SER A 151 12.37 0.75 7.01
CA SER A 151 12.19 0.37 8.42
C SER A 151 13.33 -0.52 8.93
N LYS A 152 13.32 -0.85 10.23
CA LYS A 152 14.13 -1.95 10.78
C LYS A 152 13.87 -3.27 10.06
N SER A 153 14.91 -4.11 9.94
CA SER A 153 14.82 -5.46 9.37
C SER A 153 14.07 -6.43 10.29
N ARG A 154 12.73 -6.48 10.13
CA ARG A 154 11.80 -7.35 10.87
C ARG A 154 10.74 -7.92 9.93
N SER A 155 9.93 -8.87 10.41
CA SER A 155 8.71 -9.25 9.71
C SER A 155 7.77 -8.06 9.58
N THR A 156 6.96 -8.00 8.51
CA THR A 156 6.15 -6.82 8.18
C THR A 156 5.25 -6.36 9.33
N ALA A 157 4.68 -7.30 10.10
CA ALA A 157 3.81 -6.98 11.24
C ALA A 157 4.53 -6.31 12.42
N LEU A 158 5.85 -6.50 12.56
CA LEU A 158 6.69 -5.97 13.63
C LEU A 158 7.48 -4.71 13.23
N ARG A 159 7.32 -4.26 11.98
CA ARG A 159 7.81 -2.97 11.50
C ARG A 159 6.86 -1.86 11.96
N GLY A 160 7.37 -0.64 12.07
CA GLY A 160 6.52 0.54 12.25
C GLY A 160 6.13 1.17 10.92
N ASP A 161 5.36 2.24 11.01
CA ASP A 161 4.84 2.95 9.85
C ASP A 161 5.91 3.87 9.25
N ALA A 162 5.98 3.92 7.93
CA ALA A 162 6.94 4.75 7.21
C ALA A 162 6.67 6.23 7.42
N ILE A 163 5.40 6.61 7.22
CA ILE A 163 4.89 7.97 7.45
C ILE A 163 3.55 7.82 8.16
N ARG A 164 3.41 8.52 9.28
CA ARG A 164 2.18 8.52 10.08
C ARG A 164 1.68 9.95 10.22
N LEU A 165 0.49 10.22 9.69
CA LEU A 165 -0.25 11.45 9.96
C LEU A 165 -1.29 11.16 11.05
N TRP A 166 -1.19 11.84 12.19
CA TRP A 166 -2.11 11.74 13.31
C TRP A 166 -2.65 13.12 13.66
N TYR A 167 -3.95 13.36 13.50
CA TYR A 167 -4.58 14.68 13.68
C TYR A 167 -3.83 15.81 12.93
N SER A 168 -3.42 15.54 11.70
CA SER A 168 -2.49 16.36 10.94
C SER A 168 -3.11 16.76 9.60
N PHE A 169 -3.16 18.05 9.32
CA PHE A 169 -3.97 18.63 8.26
C PHE A 169 -3.13 19.40 7.24
N ARG A 170 -3.55 19.38 5.97
CA ARG A 170 -2.93 20.17 4.89
C ARG A 170 -1.44 19.90 4.68
N ASN A 171 -0.98 18.69 4.98
CA ASN A 171 0.41 18.28 4.73
C ASN A 171 0.58 17.77 3.30
N SER A 172 1.81 17.89 2.79
CA SER A 172 2.20 17.39 1.47
C SER A 172 3.27 16.31 1.61
N ILE A 173 2.91 15.08 1.27
CA ILE A 173 3.80 13.91 1.26
C ILE A 173 4.04 13.54 -0.20
N THR A 174 5.16 14.00 -0.77
CA THR A 174 5.36 13.89 -2.23
C THR A 174 6.73 13.40 -2.66
N ASP A 175 6.79 12.69 -3.79
CA ASP A 175 8.06 12.33 -4.43
C ASP A 175 8.98 11.48 -3.53
N ASN A 176 8.42 10.71 -2.57
CA ASN A 176 9.19 9.85 -1.67
C ASN A 176 9.31 8.41 -2.21
N GLU A 177 10.41 7.75 -1.86
CA GLU A 177 10.62 6.32 -2.09
C GLU A 177 10.55 5.58 -0.74
N ILE A 178 9.52 4.76 -0.57
CA ILE A 178 9.23 4.04 0.67
C ILE A 178 9.27 2.56 0.37
N SER A 179 10.08 1.82 1.12
CA SER A 179 10.17 0.37 0.92
C SER A 179 10.37 -0.40 2.20
N ASP A 180 9.84 -1.62 2.24
CA ASP A 180 10.06 -2.56 3.32
C ASP A 180 9.69 -1.98 4.70
N THR A 181 8.53 -1.33 4.75
CA THR A 181 7.92 -0.75 5.95
C THR A 181 6.65 -1.49 6.34
N ARG A 182 5.93 -1.07 7.38
CA ARG A 182 4.58 -1.58 7.65
C ARG A 182 3.57 -0.85 6.78
N ASP A 183 3.24 0.39 7.12
CA ASP A 183 2.20 1.16 6.44
C ASP A 183 2.65 2.62 6.18
N VAL A 184 1.97 3.30 5.26
CA VAL A 184 1.77 4.76 5.35
C VAL A 184 0.35 5.00 5.85
N VAL A 185 0.20 5.73 6.96
CA VAL A 185 -1.10 5.90 7.63
C VAL A 185 -1.53 7.35 7.69
N VAL A 186 -2.84 7.59 7.47
CA VAL A 186 -3.49 8.88 7.62
C VAL A 186 -4.68 8.70 8.57
N TRP A 187 -4.50 9.13 9.81
CA TRP A 187 -5.44 8.89 10.91
C TRP A 187 -5.99 10.22 11.44
N TYR A 188 -7.33 10.33 11.54
CA TYR A 188 -8.02 11.54 12.05
C TYR A 188 -7.57 12.84 11.36
N SER A 189 -7.28 12.77 10.07
CA SER A 189 -6.51 13.78 9.34
C SER A 189 -7.20 14.13 8.02
N ALA A 190 -7.09 15.39 7.58
CA ALA A 190 -7.80 15.86 6.39
C ALA A 190 -6.99 16.83 5.52
N ASP A 191 -7.44 16.97 4.27
CA ASP A 191 -6.88 17.92 3.28
C ASP A 191 -5.40 17.69 2.97
N ASN A 192 -4.88 16.47 3.17
CA ASN A 192 -3.49 16.15 2.87
C ASN A 192 -3.34 15.72 1.40
N LEU A 193 -2.17 16.04 0.83
CA LEU A 193 -1.74 15.58 -0.49
C LEU A 193 -0.72 14.45 -0.32
N ILE A 194 -1.03 13.29 -0.89
CA ILE A 194 -0.13 12.15 -1.00
C ILE A 194 0.07 11.90 -2.49
N ALA A 195 1.19 12.38 -3.05
CA ALA A 195 1.35 12.36 -4.50
C ALA A 195 2.74 11.99 -5.00
N ARG A 196 2.81 11.29 -6.15
CA ARG A 196 4.08 10.92 -6.82
C ARG A 196 5.04 10.11 -5.93
N ASN A 197 4.54 9.40 -4.94
CA ASN A 197 5.36 8.50 -4.12
C ASN A 197 5.47 7.12 -4.78
N ARG A 198 6.61 6.46 -4.58
CA ARG A 198 6.77 5.03 -4.85
C ARG A 198 6.77 4.28 -3.53
N ILE A 199 5.82 3.38 -3.34
CA ILE A 199 5.64 2.63 -2.09
C ILE A 199 5.61 1.14 -2.42
N GLU A 200 6.55 0.37 -1.85
CA GLU A 200 6.68 -1.05 -2.19
C GLU A 200 7.05 -1.97 -1.01
N ARG A 201 6.63 -3.24 -1.12
CA ARG A 201 6.93 -4.30 -0.15
C ARG A 201 6.51 -3.97 1.30
N GLY A 202 5.47 -3.17 1.45
CA GLY A 202 4.79 -2.91 2.72
C GLY A 202 3.53 -3.77 2.91
N ARG A 203 2.86 -3.56 4.05
CA ARG A 203 1.53 -4.12 4.30
C ARG A 203 0.46 -3.27 3.61
N TYR A 204 0.25 -2.03 4.05
CA TYR A 204 -0.62 -1.08 3.36
C TYR A 204 0.23 0.01 2.70
N ALA A 205 0.15 0.15 1.38
CA ALA A 205 0.83 1.26 0.71
C ALA A 205 0.24 2.61 1.14
N LEU A 206 -1.07 2.66 1.37
CA LEU A 206 -1.77 3.74 2.06
C LEU A 206 -2.94 3.20 2.86
N HIS A 207 -3.07 3.62 4.11
CA HIS A 207 -4.17 3.26 4.99
C HIS A 207 -4.78 4.53 5.61
N THR A 208 -6.04 4.79 5.33
CA THR A 208 -6.78 5.90 5.93
C THR A 208 -7.76 5.40 6.97
N MET A 209 -7.85 6.09 8.10
CA MET A 209 -8.80 5.80 9.18
C MET A 209 -9.34 7.10 9.74
N TYR A 210 -10.65 7.35 9.56
CA TYR A 210 -11.28 8.63 9.91
C TYR A 210 -10.59 9.84 9.26
N ALA A 211 -10.32 9.76 7.95
CA ALA A 211 -9.51 10.75 7.27
C ALA A 211 -10.17 11.25 5.99
N HIS A 212 -10.49 12.54 5.95
CA HIS A 212 -11.41 13.11 4.97
C HIS A 212 -10.73 14.04 3.98
N HIS A 213 -11.27 14.17 2.76
CA HIS A 213 -10.83 15.16 1.76
C HIS A 213 -9.34 15.08 1.38
N ASN A 214 -8.71 13.91 1.55
CA ASN A 214 -7.33 13.70 1.17
C ASN A 214 -7.22 13.41 -0.33
N ARG A 215 -6.15 13.90 -0.95
CA ARG A 215 -5.86 13.69 -2.38
C ARG A 215 -4.69 12.73 -2.53
N VAL A 216 -4.94 11.62 -3.23
CA VAL A 216 -3.98 10.55 -3.49
C VAL A 216 -3.75 10.48 -4.99
N GLU A 217 -2.64 11.05 -5.47
CA GLU A 217 -2.45 11.31 -6.89
C GLU A 217 -1.13 10.82 -7.47
N ASP A 218 -1.17 10.20 -8.64
CA ASP A 218 0.03 9.84 -9.42
C ASP A 218 1.06 8.99 -8.63
N ASN A 219 0.60 8.18 -7.66
CA ASN A 219 1.47 7.29 -6.88
C ASN A 219 1.67 5.94 -7.58
N ASP A 220 2.79 5.30 -7.28
CA ASP A 220 3.17 3.98 -7.77
C ASP A 220 3.30 3.01 -6.59
N LEU A 221 2.25 2.23 -6.38
CA LEU A 221 2.03 1.36 -5.22
C LEU A 221 2.16 -0.09 -5.67
N ARG A 222 3.32 -0.72 -5.43
CA ARG A 222 3.62 -2.04 -6.01
C ARG A 222 4.08 -3.07 -5.00
N HIS A 223 3.64 -4.32 -5.17
CA HIS A 223 4.06 -5.45 -4.35
C HIS A 223 3.83 -5.24 -2.84
N ASN A 224 2.83 -4.44 -2.49
CA ASN A 224 2.34 -4.32 -1.12
C ASN A 224 1.28 -5.41 -0.88
N MET A 225 1.04 -5.80 0.37
CA MET A 225 -0.07 -6.74 0.64
C MET A 225 -1.43 -6.14 0.26
N THR A 226 -1.56 -4.83 0.49
CA THR A 226 -2.69 -4.01 0.12
C THR A 226 -2.20 -2.70 -0.50
N GLY A 227 -2.80 -2.27 -1.60
CA GLY A 227 -2.49 -0.98 -2.23
C GLY A 227 -2.99 0.19 -1.38
N VAL A 228 -4.28 0.51 -1.48
CA VAL A 228 -4.93 1.55 -0.66
C VAL A 228 -6.06 0.93 0.14
N PHE A 229 -6.24 1.30 1.40
CA PHE A 229 -7.42 0.92 2.17
C PHE A 229 -8.02 2.13 2.86
N LEU A 230 -9.30 2.39 2.58
CA LEU A 230 -10.06 3.51 3.12
C LEU A 230 -11.03 2.99 4.17
N MET A 231 -10.88 3.46 5.41
CA MET A 231 -11.75 3.10 6.53
C MET A 231 -12.37 4.36 7.12
N TYR A 232 -13.71 4.41 7.20
CA TYR A 232 -14.43 5.51 7.84
C TYR A 232 -14.03 6.89 7.28
N SER A 233 -13.75 6.96 5.98
CA SER A 233 -13.11 8.11 5.34
C SER A 233 -14.00 8.64 4.22
N ASP A 234 -14.13 9.96 4.12
CA ASP A 234 -15.05 10.58 3.14
C ASP A 234 -14.38 11.64 2.28
N GLY A 235 -14.89 11.83 1.07
CA GLY A 235 -14.41 12.91 0.19
C GLY A 235 -12.99 12.68 -0.36
N VAL A 236 -12.45 11.47 -0.26
CA VAL A 236 -11.10 11.15 -0.73
C VAL A 236 -11.07 11.09 -2.25
N GLU A 237 -10.03 11.62 -2.87
CA GLU A 237 -9.81 11.54 -4.32
C GLU A 237 -8.59 10.68 -4.64
N LEU A 238 -8.80 9.58 -5.38
CA LEU A 238 -7.74 8.69 -5.86
C LEU A 238 -7.64 8.88 -7.36
N ARG A 239 -6.62 9.60 -7.83
CA ARG A 239 -6.47 9.91 -9.26
C ARG A 239 -5.14 9.45 -9.82
N ARG A 240 -5.17 8.77 -10.95
CA ARG A 240 -3.96 8.42 -11.73
C ARG A 240 -2.92 7.59 -10.97
N ASN A 241 -3.34 6.83 -9.96
CA ASN A 241 -2.45 5.95 -9.22
C ASN A 241 -2.29 4.62 -9.95
N ARG A 242 -1.11 4.00 -9.80
CA ARG A 242 -0.85 2.64 -10.25
C ARG A 242 -0.73 1.73 -9.04
N ILE A 243 -1.61 0.75 -8.94
CA ILE A 243 -1.60 -0.30 -7.93
C ILE A 243 -1.26 -1.61 -8.64
N LEU A 244 -0.07 -2.15 -8.35
CA LEU A 244 0.46 -3.31 -9.05
C LEU A 244 0.80 -4.45 -8.08
N GLY A 245 0.17 -5.61 -8.28
CA GLY A 245 0.60 -6.83 -7.61
C GLY A 245 0.26 -6.88 -6.12
N ALA A 246 -0.92 -6.41 -5.71
CA ALA A 246 -1.39 -6.59 -4.33
C ALA A 246 -1.79 -8.05 -4.09
N GLN A 247 -0.97 -8.78 -3.34
CA GLN A 247 -1.05 -10.24 -3.17
C GLN A 247 -0.83 -10.63 -1.70
N GLY A 248 -1.01 -11.92 -1.38
CA GLY A 248 -0.82 -12.46 -0.04
C GLY A 248 -2.13 -12.52 0.77
N ALA A 249 -2.01 -12.49 2.10
CA ALA A 249 -3.14 -12.77 3.00
C ALA A 249 -4.33 -11.79 2.86
N THR A 250 -4.08 -10.53 2.49
CA THR A 250 -5.13 -9.56 2.15
C THR A 250 -5.35 -9.49 0.64
N GLY A 251 -4.31 -9.18 -0.13
CA GLY A 251 -4.32 -9.23 -1.60
C GLY A 251 -5.27 -8.23 -2.26
N VAL A 252 -5.52 -7.07 -1.63
CA VAL A 252 -6.50 -6.08 -2.09
C VAL A 252 -5.79 -4.89 -2.75
N GLY A 253 -6.18 -4.54 -3.97
CA GLY A 253 -5.69 -3.35 -4.65
C GLY A 253 -6.18 -2.07 -3.96
N ILE A 254 -7.49 -1.86 -3.94
CA ILE A 254 -8.15 -0.77 -3.21
C ILE A 254 -9.31 -1.32 -2.38
N GLY A 255 -9.26 -1.14 -1.06
CA GLY A 255 -10.29 -1.58 -0.14
C GLY A 255 -11.06 -0.41 0.47
N PHE A 256 -12.33 -0.65 0.76
CA PHE A 256 -13.24 0.31 1.39
C PHE A 256 -13.93 -0.36 2.56
N LYS A 257 -14.04 0.37 3.66
CA LYS A 257 -14.92 0.04 4.78
C LYS A 257 -15.64 1.28 5.25
N GLU A 258 -16.95 1.27 5.16
CA GLU A 258 -17.83 2.33 5.67
C GLU A 258 -17.33 3.74 5.28
N SER A 259 -17.07 3.95 3.99
CA SER A 259 -16.41 5.17 3.47
C SER A 259 -17.22 5.75 2.31
N SER A 260 -17.31 7.07 2.17
CA SER A 260 -18.36 7.71 1.34
C SER A 260 -17.86 8.91 0.52
N ALA A 261 -18.62 9.32 -0.50
CA ALA A 261 -18.29 10.46 -1.36
C ALA A 261 -16.87 10.39 -1.99
N ILE A 262 -16.47 9.21 -2.47
CA ILE A 262 -15.10 8.97 -2.97
C ILE A 262 -15.07 9.01 -4.49
N VAL A 263 -13.99 9.56 -5.04
CA VAL A 263 -13.75 9.61 -6.49
C VAL A 263 -12.49 8.82 -6.84
N LEU A 264 -12.64 7.81 -7.68
CA LEU A 264 -11.56 7.01 -8.27
C LEU A 264 -11.52 7.26 -9.76
N GLU A 265 -10.51 7.99 -10.23
CA GLU A 265 -10.38 8.32 -11.64
C GLU A 265 -9.01 8.00 -12.23
N ASP A 266 -9.03 7.41 -13.43
CA ASP A 266 -7.83 7.16 -14.23
C ASP A 266 -6.76 6.30 -13.51
N ASN A 267 -7.16 5.45 -12.56
CA ASN A 267 -6.25 4.56 -11.84
C ASN A 267 -6.01 3.25 -12.61
N ASP A 268 -4.84 2.66 -12.39
CA ASP A 268 -4.41 1.40 -12.98
C ASP A 268 -4.26 0.33 -11.88
N ILE A 269 -5.19 -0.63 -11.80
CA ILE A 269 -5.28 -1.63 -10.73
C ILE A 269 -5.07 -3.02 -11.35
N VAL A 270 -3.85 -3.54 -11.17
CA VAL A 270 -3.32 -4.62 -11.99
C VAL A 270 -2.67 -5.73 -11.18
N TYR A 271 -2.91 -6.99 -11.56
CA TYR A 271 -2.34 -8.18 -10.93
C TYR A 271 -2.61 -8.28 -9.41
N CYS A 272 -3.73 -7.76 -8.93
CA CYS A 272 -4.15 -7.90 -7.54
C CYS A 272 -5.00 -9.16 -7.35
N ALA A 273 -4.97 -9.80 -6.17
CA ALA A 273 -5.87 -10.92 -5.90
C ALA A 273 -7.34 -10.46 -5.96
N THR A 274 -7.61 -9.28 -5.41
CA THR A 274 -8.85 -8.51 -5.57
C THR A 274 -8.49 -7.09 -5.97
N GLY A 275 -8.99 -6.59 -7.10
CA GLY A 275 -8.74 -5.22 -7.57
C GLY A 275 -9.36 -4.19 -6.62
N VAL A 276 -10.68 -4.23 -6.47
CA VAL A 276 -11.44 -3.41 -5.52
C VAL A 276 -12.23 -4.29 -4.56
N LEU A 277 -12.21 -3.98 -3.25
CA LEU A 277 -13.07 -4.58 -2.24
C LEU A 277 -13.97 -3.51 -1.62
N LEU A 278 -15.30 -3.65 -1.80
CA LEU A 278 -16.31 -2.75 -1.23
C LEU A 278 -17.00 -3.39 -0.02
N ASP A 279 -16.91 -2.76 1.15
CA ASP A 279 -17.63 -3.14 2.36
C ASP A 279 -18.47 -1.98 2.89
N VAL A 280 -19.80 -2.10 2.79
CA VAL A 280 -20.81 -1.11 3.26
C VAL A 280 -20.41 0.32 2.87
N SER A 281 -20.06 0.52 1.59
CA SER A 281 -19.52 1.78 1.07
C SER A 281 -20.24 2.12 -0.24
N PRO A 282 -20.83 3.33 -0.39
CA PRO A 282 -20.89 4.44 0.57
C PRO A 282 -21.66 4.14 1.87
N TYR A 283 -21.25 4.74 2.99
CA TYR A 283 -21.92 4.60 4.29
C TYR A 283 -22.90 5.75 4.56
N GLU A 284 -22.47 6.98 4.28
CA GLU A 284 -23.29 8.18 4.46
C GLU A 284 -24.47 8.19 3.47
N PRO A 285 -25.71 8.42 3.94
CA PRO A 285 -26.88 8.52 3.07
C PRO A 285 -26.71 9.55 1.95
N ASP A 286 -27.33 9.29 0.81
CA ASP A 286 -27.36 10.19 -0.36
C ASP A 286 -25.97 10.56 -0.94
N THR A 287 -24.95 9.78 -0.61
CA THR A 287 -23.62 9.89 -1.23
C THR A 287 -23.34 8.75 -2.20
N THR A 288 -22.33 8.92 -3.05
CA THR A 288 -21.92 7.92 -4.04
C THR A 288 -20.41 7.71 -4.01
N ILE A 289 -19.96 6.52 -4.41
CA ILE A 289 -18.57 6.32 -4.83
C ILE A 289 -18.53 6.21 -6.35
N ARG A 290 -17.71 7.04 -6.97
CA ARG A 290 -17.55 7.09 -8.43
C ARG A 290 -16.25 6.46 -8.84
N PHE A 291 -16.34 5.43 -9.68
CA PHE A 291 -15.24 4.79 -10.38
C PHE A 291 -15.32 5.16 -11.86
N ALA A 292 -14.43 6.03 -12.34
CA ALA A 292 -14.42 6.41 -13.75
C ALA A 292 -13.07 6.27 -14.44
N ARG A 293 -13.07 5.73 -15.67
CA ARG A 293 -11.86 5.60 -16.51
C ARG A 293 -10.71 4.83 -15.85
N ASN A 294 -11.01 3.95 -14.90
CA ASN A 294 -10.01 3.09 -14.28
C ASN A 294 -9.79 1.84 -15.13
N ARG A 295 -8.58 1.28 -15.04
CA ARG A 295 -8.26 -0.04 -15.61
C ARG A 295 -8.17 -1.07 -14.49
N PHE A 296 -9.05 -2.07 -14.54
CA PHE A 296 -9.01 -3.26 -13.70
C PHE A 296 -8.52 -4.42 -14.56
N ALA A 297 -7.23 -4.75 -14.48
CA ALA A 297 -6.67 -5.74 -15.37
C ALA A 297 -5.89 -6.88 -14.70
N TRP A 298 -6.09 -8.11 -15.18
CA TRP A 298 -5.42 -9.32 -14.71
C TRP A 298 -5.53 -9.56 -13.20
N ASN A 299 -6.64 -9.15 -12.60
CA ASN A 299 -6.92 -9.40 -11.19
C ASN A 299 -7.59 -10.77 -11.01
N GLY A 300 -7.47 -11.36 -9.81
CA GLY A 300 -8.27 -12.54 -9.44
C GLY A 300 -9.78 -12.22 -9.48
N VAL A 301 -10.16 -11.12 -8.83
CA VAL A 301 -11.48 -10.50 -8.97
C VAL A 301 -11.29 -9.02 -9.28
N GLY A 302 -11.93 -8.49 -10.31
CA GLY A 302 -11.86 -7.05 -10.64
C GLY A 302 -12.47 -6.20 -9.53
N VAL A 303 -13.76 -6.40 -9.25
CA VAL A 303 -14.49 -5.76 -8.16
C VAL A 303 -15.21 -6.81 -7.31
N LEU A 304 -14.92 -6.83 -6.01
CA LEU A 304 -15.57 -7.68 -5.02
C LEU A 304 -16.39 -6.82 -4.08
N PHE A 305 -17.70 -7.05 -4.07
CA PHE A 305 -18.59 -6.53 -3.04
C PHE A 305 -18.64 -7.53 -1.88
N HIS A 306 -18.51 -7.05 -0.65
CA HIS A 306 -18.64 -7.89 0.55
C HIS A 306 -20.08 -8.34 0.81
N ASN A 307 -21.04 -7.54 0.36
CA ASN A 307 -22.48 -7.76 0.40
C ASN A 307 -23.14 -7.02 -0.78
N ASP A 308 -24.45 -7.10 -0.98
CA ASP A 308 -25.13 -6.51 -2.14
C ASP A 308 -25.35 -4.98 -2.06
N TRP A 309 -24.46 -4.26 -1.37
CA TRP A 309 -24.54 -2.81 -1.13
C TRP A 309 -24.71 -1.99 -2.42
N TYR A 310 -25.36 -0.84 -2.28
CA TYR A 310 -25.72 0.07 -3.38
C TYR A 310 -24.90 1.37 -3.34
N GLY A 311 -25.12 2.28 -4.28
CA GLY A 311 -24.56 3.64 -4.25
C GLY A 311 -23.20 3.80 -4.93
N ASN A 312 -22.76 2.82 -5.72
CA ASN A 312 -21.53 2.90 -6.49
C ASN A 312 -21.84 3.14 -7.98
N GLU A 313 -21.02 3.96 -8.64
CA GLU A 313 -21.12 4.26 -10.07
C GLU A 313 -19.83 3.84 -10.79
N PHE A 314 -19.94 2.87 -11.70
CA PHE A 314 -18.85 2.41 -12.56
C PHE A 314 -19.08 2.90 -13.98
N VAL A 315 -18.31 3.90 -14.39
CA VAL A 315 -18.48 4.61 -15.66
C VAL A 315 -17.21 4.60 -16.49
N ASP A 316 -17.26 4.18 -17.74
CA ASP A 316 -16.10 4.23 -18.66
C ASP A 316 -14.85 3.50 -18.17
N ASN A 317 -14.98 2.47 -17.32
CA ASN A 317 -13.84 1.67 -16.87
C ASN A 317 -13.50 0.57 -17.88
N VAL A 318 -12.29 0.04 -17.76
CA VAL A 318 -11.80 -1.08 -18.57
C VAL A 318 -11.59 -2.30 -17.66
N PHE A 319 -12.35 -3.34 -17.91
CA PHE A 319 -12.21 -4.65 -17.28
C PHE A 319 -11.54 -5.61 -18.27
N LEU A 320 -10.30 -6.03 -17.96
CA LEU A 320 -9.47 -6.79 -18.91
C LEU A 320 -8.77 -7.97 -18.24
N GLY A 321 -9.03 -9.19 -18.68
CA GLY A 321 -8.29 -10.39 -18.28
C GLY A 321 -8.42 -10.73 -16.81
N ASN A 322 -9.44 -10.21 -16.11
CA ASN A 322 -9.71 -10.61 -14.73
C ASN A 322 -10.29 -12.02 -14.72
N PHE A 323 -9.92 -12.85 -13.76
CA PHE A 323 -10.50 -14.19 -13.64
C PHE A 323 -12.00 -14.15 -13.30
N THR A 324 -12.44 -13.11 -12.58
CA THR A 324 -13.84 -12.76 -12.37
C THR A 324 -13.95 -11.25 -12.48
N GLN A 325 -14.80 -10.73 -13.36
CA GLN A 325 -14.95 -9.27 -13.51
C GLN A 325 -15.49 -8.65 -12.23
N VAL A 326 -16.66 -9.12 -11.78
CA VAL A 326 -17.36 -8.62 -10.59
C VAL A 326 -17.96 -9.77 -9.80
N ALA A 327 -17.89 -9.68 -8.49
CA ALA A 327 -18.47 -10.67 -7.59
C ALA A 327 -19.10 -10.03 -6.35
N VAL A 328 -20.18 -10.64 -5.84
CA VAL A 328 -20.77 -10.30 -4.54
C VAL A 328 -20.58 -11.48 -3.58
N ARG A 329 -19.96 -11.25 -2.42
CA ARG A 329 -19.81 -12.25 -1.36
C ARG A 329 -21.13 -12.37 -0.57
N GLY A 330 -21.47 -13.58 -0.13
CA GLY A 330 -22.68 -13.83 0.66
C GLY A 330 -23.99 -13.94 -0.15
N GLY A 331 -23.91 -13.91 -1.48
CA GLY A 331 -25.08 -13.96 -2.38
C GLY A 331 -25.55 -12.58 -2.83
N GLY A 332 -26.64 -12.54 -3.61
CA GLY A 332 -27.20 -11.29 -4.15
C GLY A 332 -26.54 -10.83 -5.45
N ALA A 333 -26.74 -9.55 -5.78
CA ALA A 333 -26.33 -8.95 -7.04
C ALA A 333 -25.90 -7.49 -6.86
N ALA A 334 -25.02 -7.00 -7.72
CA ALA A 334 -24.59 -5.60 -7.77
C ALA A 334 -25.52 -4.74 -8.66
N LEU A 335 -26.78 -5.16 -8.86
CA LEU A 335 -27.79 -4.49 -9.69
C LEU A 335 -28.27 -3.16 -9.11
N ARG A 336 -28.06 -2.92 -7.81
CA ARG A 336 -28.34 -1.63 -7.15
C ARG A 336 -27.20 -0.61 -7.30
N ASN A 337 -26.22 -0.92 -8.14
CA ASN A 337 -25.13 -0.03 -8.53
C ASN A 337 -25.26 0.30 -10.01
N ARG A 338 -24.71 1.44 -10.41
CA ARG A 338 -24.78 1.92 -11.78
C ARG A 338 -23.56 1.43 -12.57
N TRP A 339 -23.82 0.80 -13.72
CA TRP A 339 -22.81 0.36 -14.68
C TRP A 339 -23.14 0.99 -16.03
N SER A 340 -22.20 1.73 -16.61
CA SER A 340 -22.45 2.42 -17.89
C SER A 340 -21.16 2.66 -18.65
N GLY A 341 -21.14 2.30 -19.93
CA GLY A 341 -20.02 2.65 -20.80
C GLY A 341 -18.73 1.91 -20.45
N ASN A 342 -18.78 0.84 -19.66
CA ASN A 342 -17.57 0.10 -19.34
C ASN A 342 -17.20 -0.81 -20.50
N HIS A 343 -15.90 -1.01 -20.71
CA HIS A 343 -15.39 -2.04 -21.60
C HIS A 343 -15.19 -3.35 -20.82
N TRP A 344 -15.66 -4.45 -21.39
CA TRP A 344 -15.57 -5.79 -20.84
C TRP A 344 -14.92 -6.69 -21.89
N ASP A 345 -13.78 -7.29 -21.58
CA ASP A 345 -13.05 -8.12 -22.55
C ASP A 345 -13.75 -9.45 -22.86
N ASP A 346 -14.71 -9.85 -22.03
CA ASP A 346 -15.61 -10.99 -22.22
C ASP A 346 -16.97 -10.61 -22.83
N TYR A 347 -17.15 -9.38 -23.31
CA TYR A 347 -18.34 -8.99 -24.05
C TYR A 347 -18.44 -9.75 -25.40
N GLN A 348 -19.54 -10.47 -25.60
CA GLN A 348 -19.79 -11.29 -26.79
C GLN A 348 -20.84 -10.69 -27.76
N GLY A 349 -21.21 -9.43 -27.55
CA GLY A 349 -22.14 -8.73 -28.44
C GLY A 349 -21.47 -8.23 -29.72
N PHE A 350 -22.20 -7.36 -30.44
CA PHE A 350 -21.76 -6.78 -31.70
C PHE A 350 -21.93 -5.26 -31.64
N ASP A 351 -21.12 -4.54 -32.41
CA ASP A 351 -21.31 -3.13 -32.74
C ASP A 351 -21.55 -3.06 -34.26
N ARG A 352 -22.83 -3.09 -34.68
CA ARG A 352 -23.18 -3.20 -36.11
C ARG A 352 -23.17 -1.85 -36.82
N ASP A 353 -23.49 -0.78 -36.12
CA ASP A 353 -23.52 0.58 -36.66
C ASP A 353 -22.18 1.32 -36.51
N ARG A 354 -21.22 0.73 -35.79
CA ARG A 354 -19.83 1.18 -35.62
C ARG A 354 -19.73 2.49 -34.85
N ASP A 355 -20.57 2.66 -33.84
CA ASP A 355 -20.54 3.83 -32.97
C ASP A 355 -19.61 3.67 -31.75
N GLY A 356 -19.04 2.47 -31.55
CA GLY A 356 -18.15 2.14 -30.45
C GLY A 356 -18.86 1.65 -29.18
N THR A 357 -20.19 1.56 -29.19
CA THR A 357 -21.04 0.98 -28.14
C THR A 357 -21.62 -0.34 -28.62
N GLY A 358 -21.76 -1.30 -27.71
CA GLY A 358 -22.36 -2.59 -28.05
C GLY A 358 -23.88 -2.48 -28.29
N ASP A 359 -24.37 -3.10 -29.37
CA ASP A 359 -25.79 -3.18 -29.75
C ASP A 359 -26.66 -3.87 -28.67
N THR A 360 -26.05 -4.67 -27.79
CA THR A 360 -26.73 -5.42 -26.74
C THR A 360 -26.14 -5.15 -25.36
N PRO A 361 -26.95 -5.16 -24.29
CA PRO A 361 -26.45 -5.04 -22.93
C PRO A 361 -25.40 -6.12 -22.60
N TYR A 362 -24.40 -5.76 -21.79
CA TYR A 362 -23.55 -6.73 -21.11
C TYR A 362 -24.24 -7.19 -19.83
N GLU A 363 -24.40 -8.50 -19.65
CA GLU A 363 -24.96 -9.10 -18.43
C GLU A 363 -24.00 -10.13 -17.85
N LEU A 364 -23.42 -9.83 -16.69
CA LEU A 364 -22.65 -10.82 -15.94
C LEU A 364 -23.62 -11.70 -15.17
N ARG A 365 -23.58 -13.01 -15.42
CA ARG A 365 -24.43 -14.00 -14.78
C ARG A 365 -23.60 -14.93 -13.90
N SER A 366 -24.10 -15.21 -12.69
CA SER A 366 -23.54 -16.24 -11.82
C SER A 366 -24.35 -17.52 -11.97
N TYR A 367 -23.66 -18.59 -12.33
CA TYR A 367 -24.16 -19.95 -12.31
C TYR A 367 -23.98 -20.55 -10.90
N ALA A 368 -24.67 -21.66 -10.62
CA ALA A 368 -24.94 -22.14 -9.27
C ALA A 368 -23.67 -22.46 -8.44
N ASP A 369 -22.56 -22.83 -9.09
CA ASP A 369 -21.36 -23.27 -8.38
C ASP A 369 -20.31 -22.16 -8.26
N ARG A 370 -20.23 -21.54 -7.08
CA ARG A 370 -19.14 -20.62 -6.69
C ARG A 370 -18.19 -21.29 -5.71
N ILE A 371 -17.80 -22.53 -5.99
CA ILE A 371 -16.98 -23.38 -5.12
C ILE A 371 -15.70 -22.65 -4.65
N TRP A 372 -15.08 -21.83 -5.50
CA TRP A 372 -13.88 -21.05 -5.15
C TRP A 372 -14.15 -19.88 -4.18
N MET A 373 -15.38 -19.40 -4.08
CA MET A 373 -15.75 -18.33 -3.15
C MET A 373 -16.14 -18.88 -1.79
N GLU A 374 -16.74 -20.07 -1.76
CA GLU A 374 -17.06 -20.80 -0.51
C GLU A 374 -15.83 -21.51 0.05
N SER A 375 -14.98 -22.04 -0.84
CA SER A 375 -13.72 -22.73 -0.52
C SER A 375 -12.56 -22.02 -1.22
N PRO A 376 -11.88 -21.07 -0.54
CA PRO A 376 -10.72 -20.37 -1.09
C PRO A 376 -9.63 -21.29 -1.67
N PRO A 377 -9.33 -22.48 -1.07
CA PRO A 377 -8.38 -23.42 -1.68
C PRO A 377 -8.79 -23.92 -3.08
N ALA A 378 -10.08 -23.96 -3.40
CA ALA A 378 -10.55 -24.39 -4.71
C ALA A 378 -10.19 -23.39 -5.82
N ALA A 379 -9.89 -22.12 -5.48
CA ALA A 379 -9.41 -21.13 -6.43
C ALA A 379 -8.11 -21.57 -7.14
N PHE A 380 -7.29 -22.41 -6.50
CA PHE A 380 -6.08 -22.99 -7.10
C PHE A 380 -6.38 -23.77 -8.39
N PHE A 381 -7.54 -24.41 -8.47
CA PHE A 381 -7.94 -25.25 -9.61
C PHE A 381 -8.69 -24.49 -10.70
N ARG A 382 -8.89 -23.16 -10.57
CA ARG A 382 -9.75 -22.36 -11.46
C ARG A 382 -9.35 -22.45 -12.93
N ALA A 383 -8.05 -22.49 -13.22
CA ALA A 383 -7.54 -22.64 -14.59
C ALA A 383 -7.33 -24.11 -15.01
N SER A 384 -7.88 -25.07 -14.26
CA SER A 384 -7.78 -26.48 -14.62
C SER A 384 -8.80 -26.83 -15.72
N PRO A 385 -8.46 -27.73 -16.65
CA PRO A 385 -9.41 -28.18 -17.68
C PRO A 385 -10.73 -28.73 -17.11
N LEU A 386 -10.71 -29.26 -15.88
CA LEU A 386 -11.91 -29.78 -15.22
C LEU A 386 -12.90 -28.66 -14.87
N LEU A 387 -12.43 -27.55 -14.28
CA LEU A 387 -13.33 -26.45 -13.91
C LEU A 387 -13.83 -25.69 -15.15
N GLU A 388 -13.04 -25.62 -16.22
CA GLU A 388 -13.49 -25.08 -17.52
C GLU A 388 -14.64 -25.92 -18.11
N VAL A 389 -14.57 -27.25 -18.00
CA VAL A 389 -15.67 -28.14 -18.46
C VAL A 389 -16.92 -27.95 -17.60
N ILE A 390 -16.77 -27.78 -16.28
CA ILE A 390 -17.91 -27.51 -15.38
C ILE A 390 -18.55 -26.14 -15.73
N ASP A 391 -17.75 -25.07 -15.92
CA ASP A 391 -18.27 -23.75 -16.31
C ASP A 391 -19.00 -23.81 -17.66
N PHE A 392 -18.47 -24.56 -18.63
CA PHE A 392 -19.15 -24.79 -19.91
C PHE A 392 -20.50 -25.51 -19.74
N LEU A 393 -20.55 -26.57 -18.94
CA LEU A 393 -21.78 -27.32 -18.68
C LEU A 393 -22.82 -26.45 -17.97
N ASP A 394 -22.40 -25.65 -17.00
CA ASP A 394 -23.26 -24.71 -16.29
C ASP A 394 -23.86 -23.64 -17.22
N ARG A 395 -23.09 -23.15 -18.20
CA ARG A 395 -23.60 -22.23 -19.23
C ARG A 395 -24.56 -22.92 -20.21
N LEU A 396 -24.29 -24.18 -20.56
CA LEU A 396 -25.06 -24.92 -21.57
C LEU A 396 -26.40 -25.45 -21.01
N ALA A 397 -26.38 -25.99 -19.80
CA ALA A 397 -27.52 -26.65 -19.16
C ALA A 397 -27.54 -26.36 -17.64
N PRO A 398 -27.83 -25.11 -17.25
CA PRO A 398 -27.79 -24.71 -15.84
C PRO A 398 -28.84 -25.48 -15.02
N PHE A 399 -28.42 -26.05 -13.88
CA PHE A 399 -29.31 -26.77 -12.96
C PHE A 399 -30.30 -25.85 -12.22
N SER A 400 -30.08 -24.53 -12.24
CA SER A 400 -30.96 -23.49 -11.71
C SER A 400 -30.85 -22.22 -12.56
N SER A 401 -31.87 -21.35 -12.54
CA SER A 401 -31.81 -20.09 -13.29
C SER A 401 -30.63 -19.24 -12.81
N PRO A 402 -29.71 -18.83 -13.71
CA PRO A 402 -28.55 -18.06 -13.30
C PRO A 402 -28.96 -16.67 -12.82
N THR A 403 -28.32 -16.21 -11.75
CA THR A 403 -28.57 -14.89 -11.17
C THR A 403 -27.78 -13.84 -11.95
N VAL A 404 -28.45 -12.77 -12.40
CA VAL A 404 -27.77 -11.62 -12.98
C VAL A 404 -27.07 -10.85 -11.87
N ILE A 405 -25.74 -10.75 -11.94
CA ILE A 405 -24.91 -10.04 -10.97
C ILE A 405 -24.88 -8.55 -11.28
N LEU A 406 -24.73 -8.19 -12.56
CA LEU A 406 -24.80 -6.80 -13.01
C LEU A 406 -25.26 -6.75 -14.47
N ARG A 407 -25.65 -5.55 -14.88
CA ARG A 407 -26.01 -5.24 -16.25
C ARG A 407 -25.50 -3.85 -16.62
N ASP A 408 -24.80 -3.76 -17.74
CA ASP A 408 -24.40 -2.50 -18.39
C ASP A 408 -25.16 -2.41 -19.71
N ASP A 409 -26.08 -1.44 -19.82
CA ASP A 409 -26.97 -1.30 -20.99
C ASP A 409 -26.26 -0.78 -22.24
N ALA A 410 -25.11 -0.12 -22.08
CA ALA A 410 -24.35 0.49 -23.16
C ALA A 410 -22.86 0.21 -22.97
N PRO A 411 -22.41 -1.05 -23.04
CA PRO A 411 -21.00 -1.39 -22.88
C PRO A 411 -20.19 -0.81 -24.04
N ARG A 412 -18.93 -0.42 -23.80
CA ARG A 412 -18.01 -0.02 -24.86
C ARG A 412 -17.52 -1.24 -25.61
N PHE A 413 -17.68 -1.24 -26.94
CA PHE A 413 -17.27 -2.34 -27.79
C PHE A 413 -15.74 -2.44 -27.87
N ASP A 414 -15.08 -1.33 -28.23
CA ASP A 414 -13.63 -1.27 -28.29
C ASP A 414 -13.00 -0.90 -26.95
N ALA A 415 -11.91 -1.59 -26.61
CA ALA A 415 -11.07 -1.19 -25.49
C ALA A 415 -10.47 0.20 -25.79
N PRO A 416 -10.64 1.21 -24.92
CA PRO A 416 -9.96 2.47 -25.10
C PRO A 416 -8.44 2.24 -25.04
N ARG A 417 -7.70 2.93 -25.91
CA ARG A 417 -6.23 2.83 -25.92
C ARG A 417 -5.69 3.33 -24.58
N PHE A 418 -5.21 2.40 -23.76
CA PHE A 418 -4.48 2.72 -22.55
C PHE A 418 -3.01 2.91 -22.92
N GLU A 419 -2.54 4.15 -22.96
CA GLU A 419 -1.10 4.40 -22.96
C GLU A 419 -0.57 3.92 -21.60
N ALA A 420 0.18 2.81 -21.60
CA ALA A 420 0.87 2.36 -20.41
C ALA A 420 1.78 3.50 -19.95
N ARG A 421 1.44 4.16 -18.83
CA ARG A 421 2.30 5.19 -18.26
C ARG A 421 3.63 4.56 -17.93
N ALA A 422 4.67 4.94 -18.66
CA ALA A 422 6.02 4.55 -18.34
C ALA A 422 6.30 4.96 -16.89
N PRO A 423 6.96 4.11 -16.07
CA PRO A 423 7.46 4.57 -14.79
C PRO A 423 8.31 5.81 -15.04
N ARG A 424 8.02 6.93 -14.36
CA ARG A 424 8.89 8.11 -14.45
C ARG A 424 10.31 7.67 -14.12
N ALA A 425 11.23 7.85 -15.07
CA ALA A 425 12.63 7.59 -14.83
C ALA A 425 13.09 8.48 -13.68
N ALA A 426 14.04 8.00 -12.86
CA ALA A 426 14.57 8.71 -11.68
C ALA A 426 15.24 10.08 -11.97
N GLY A 427 15.15 10.59 -13.20
CA GLY A 427 15.72 11.85 -13.67
C GLY A 427 14.72 12.87 -14.24
N ASP A 428 13.42 12.55 -14.37
CA ASP A 428 12.40 13.54 -14.78
C ASP A 428 11.99 14.39 -13.56
N ARG A 429 12.94 15.24 -13.14
CA ARG A 429 12.74 16.29 -12.13
C ARG A 429 12.56 17.60 -12.90
N SER A 430 11.31 17.92 -13.27
CA SER A 430 10.93 19.25 -13.77
C SER A 430 10.21 20.03 -12.70
#